data_AF-A0A6H9GBS3-F1
#
_entry.id   AF-A0A6H9GBS3-F1
#
_cell.length_a   1.000
_cell.length_b   1.000
_cell.length_c   1.000
_cell.angle_alpha   90.00
_cell.angle_beta   90.00
_cell.angle_gamma   90.00
#
_symmetry.space_group_name_H-M   'P 1'
#
loop_
_entity.id
_entity.type
_entity.pdbx_description
1 polymer ?
#
loop_
_entity_poly.entity_id
_entity_poly.type
_entity_poly.pdbx_seq_one_letter_code
_entity_poly.pdbx_strand_id
1 'polypeptide(L)'
;MNPLMLVRRCTPLLFGFLISHACIINAAEENALAAGPQLKKAITGNTVQGSMDGAGKYTEFYAKDGTVRSKDYLAKWSIEGDTMCWVYTGQPKDCWRASIKGNQIKWIKDGKVQGTGTIVQGNSNRY
;
A
#
# COMPACT_ATOMS: atom_id res chain seq x y z
N MET A 1 -18.69 -18.77 -1.84
CA MET A 1 -19.78 -19.44 -1.10
C MET A 1 -19.74 -18.93 0.34
N ASN A 2 -20.72 -18.10 0.71
CA ASN A 2 -20.92 -17.64 2.09
C ASN A 2 -21.29 -18.83 2.97
N PRO A 3 -20.73 -18.96 4.17
CA PRO A 3 -21.47 -19.54 5.27
C PRO A 3 -22.06 -18.40 6.11
N LEU A 4 -23.39 -18.37 6.15
CA LEU A 4 -24.17 -17.70 7.18
C LEU A 4 -23.59 -18.07 8.56
N MET A 5 -22.99 -17.11 9.26
CA MET A 5 -22.82 -17.23 10.71
C MET A 5 -24.13 -16.83 11.38
N LEU A 6 -24.89 -17.88 11.67
CA LEU A 6 -26.02 -17.94 12.58
C LEU A 6 -25.81 -17.04 13.81
N VAL A 7 -26.55 -15.93 13.88
CA VAL A 7 -26.66 -15.09 15.10
C VAL A 7 -27.38 -15.91 16.15
N ARG A 8 -26.62 -16.60 16.99
CA ARG A 8 -27.15 -17.27 18.18
C ARG A 8 -27.45 -16.19 19.21
N ARG A 9 -28.73 -15.82 19.32
CA ARG A 9 -29.25 -14.87 20.31
C ARG A 9 -28.83 -15.34 21.70
N CYS A 10 -27.89 -14.63 22.33
CA CYS A 10 -27.58 -14.79 23.75
C CYS A 10 -28.74 -14.22 24.56
N THR A 11 -29.70 -15.07 24.93
CA THR A 11 -30.70 -14.75 25.96
C THR A 11 -29.96 -14.60 27.30
N PRO A 12 -30.08 -13.47 28.02
CA PRO A 12 -29.42 -13.32 29.31
C PRO A 12 -30.27 -14.06 30.35
N LEU A 13 -29.78 -15.19 30.86
CA LEU A 13 -30.33 -15.74 32.10
C LEU A 13 -29.57 -15.10 33.27
N LEU A 14 -30.34 -14.47 34.16
CA LEU A 14 -29.87 -13.89 35.41
C LEU A 14 -28.94 -14.83 36.16
N PHE A 15 -27.77 -14.35 36.60
CA PHE A 15 -27.33 -14.35 38.00
C PHE A 15 -25.95 -13.69 38.09
N GLY A 16 -25.79 -12.83 39.10
CA GLY A 16 -24.72 -11.86 39.19
C GLY A 16 -23.31 -12.42 39.19
N PHE A 17 -22.44 -11.79 38.40
CA PHE A 17 -21.09 -11.41 38.81
C PHE A 17 -20.59 -10.31 37.87
N LEU A 18 -20.10 -9.22 38.44
CA LEU A 18 -19.53 -8.08 37.72
C LEU A 18 -18.24 -8.49 37.01
N ILE A 19 -18.33 -8.92 35.75
CA ILE A 19 -17.17 -8.96 34.85
C ILE A 19 -17.59 -8.32 33.54
N SER A 20 -17.36 -7.01 33.44
CA SER A 20 -17.34 -6.25 32.18
C SER A 20 -16.41 -6.93 31.19
N HIS A 21 -16.96 -7.80 30.34
CA HIS A 21 -16.29 -8.29 29.16
C HIS A 21 -16.28 -7.15 28.14
N ALA A 22 -15.26 -6.29 28.25
CA ALA A 22 -14.82 -5.48 27.13
C ALA A 22 -14.49 -6.45 25.98
N CYS A 23 -15.36 -6.52 24.97
CA CYS A 23 -15.02 -7.14 23.71
C CYS A 23 -13.93 -6.25 23.10
N ILE A 24 -12.66 -6.59 23.34
CA ILE A 24 -11.52 -5.92 22.74
C ILE A 24 -11.60 -6.24 21.25
N ILE A 25 -12.15 -5.31 20.47
CA ILE A 25 -12.07 -5.33 19.01
C ILE A 25 -10.61 -5.03 18.70
N ASN A 26 -9.81 -6.07 18.47
CA ASN A 26 -8.54 -5.90 17.77
C ASN A 26 -8.88 -5.41 16.36
N ALA A 27 -8.85 -4.09 16.17
CA ALA A 27 -8.74 -3.53 14.83
C ALA A 27 -7.37 -3.97 14.30
N ALA A 28 -7.36 -5.05 13.51
CA ALA A 28 -6.26 -5.24 12.59
C ALA A 28 -6.13 -3.93 11.79
N GLU A 29 -4.98 -3.26 11.87
CA GLU A 29 -4.63 -2.20 10.90
C GLU A 29 -4.52 -2.90 9.54
N GLU A 30 -5.67 -3.21 8.93
CA GLU A 30 -5.73 -3.53 7.52
C GLU A 30 -5.21 -2.26 6.85
N ASN A 31 -4.02 -2.35 6.24
CA ASN A 31 -3.40 -1.21 5.57
C ASN A 31 -4.39 -0.72 4.50
N ALA A 32 -5.19 0.30 4.81
CA ALA A 32 -6.25 0.77 3.93
C ALA A 32 -5.64 1.08 2.57
N LEU A 33 -6.20 0.45 1.54
CA LEU A 33 -5.58 0.40 0.23
C LEU A 33 -5.89 1.70 -0.51
N ALA A 34 -4.88 2.28 -1.13
CA ALA A 34 -5.02 3.51 -1.87
C ALA A 34 -5.74 3.25 -3.19
N ALA A 35 -6.75 4.06 -3.49
CA ALA A 35 -7.39 4.07 -4.79
C ALA A 35 -6.47 4.70 -5.85
N GLY A 36 -6.71 4.39 -7.13
CA GLY A 36 -5.95 4.91 -8.27
C GLY A 36 -5.73 6.43 -8.25
N PRO A 37 -6.77 7.26 -8.06
CA PRO A 37 -6.60 8.71 -7.97
C PRO A 37 -5.71 9.16 -6.81
N GLN A 38 -5.78 8.46 -5.66
CA GLN A 38 -4.93 8.74 -4.50
C GLN A 38 -3.47 8.39 -4.80
N LEU A 39 -3.21 7.22 -5.39
CA LEU A 39 -1.88 6.81 -5.86
C LEU A 39 -1.31 7.83 -6.84
N LYS A 40 -2.09 8.17 -7.88
CA LYS A 40 -1.67 9.12 -8.91
C LYS A 40 -1.29 10.46 -8.29
N LYS A 41 -2.13 11.01 -7.40
CA LYS A 41 -1.87 12.28 -6.72
C LYS A 41 -0.60 12.22 -5.86
N ALA A 42 -0.38 11.11 -5.16
CA ALA A 42 0.75 10.96 -4.26
C ALA A 42 2.09 10.81 -4.99
N ILE A 43 2.09 10.12 -6.12
CA ILE A 43 3.33 9.71 -6.79
C ILE A 43 3.74 10.66 -7.92
N THR A 44 2.77 11.21 -8.66
CA THR A 44 3.06 12.02 -9.86
C THR A 44 3.93 13.24 -9.52
N GLY A 45 5.13 13.30 -10.08
CA GLY A 45 6.07 14.41 -9.89
C GLY A 45 6.79 14.40 -8.53
N ASN A 46 6.78 13.27 -7.82
CA ASN A 46 7.45 13.10 -6.53
C ASN A 46 8.48 11.96 -6.58
N THR A 47 9.37 11.95 -5.60
CA THR A 47 10.32 10.86 -5.36
C THR A 47 9.79 9.92 -4.29
N VAL A 48 9.97 8.61 -4.46
CA VAL A 48 9.81 7.64 -3.37
C VAL A 48 11.18 7.06 -3.03
N GLN A 49 11.53 7.12 -1.75
CA GLN A 49 12.75 6.51 -1.21
C GLN A 49 12.36 5.46 -0.18
N GLY A 50 12.92 4.27 -0.28
CA GLY A 50 12.42 3.14 0.51
C GLY A 50 13.27 1.91 0.42
N SER A 51 12.68 0.79 0.80
CA SER A 51 13.26 -0.54 0.65
C SER A 51 12.22 -1.57 0.27
N MET A 52 12.63 -2.53 -0.56
CA MET A 52 11.87 -3.71 -0.94
C MET A 52 12.43 -4.93 -0.22
N ASP A 53 11.56 -5.86 0.14
CA ASP A 53 11.93 -7.16 0.68
C ASP A 53 12.76 -7.91 -0.36
N GLY A 54 13.95 -8.35 0.02
CA GLY A 54 14.86 -9.11 -0.86
C GLY A 54 15.62 -8.30 -1.93
N ALA A 55 15.21 -7.07 -2.24
CA ALA A 55 15.89 -6.22 -3.24
C ALA A 55 16.60 -4.99 -2.67
N GLY A 56 16.41 -4.68 -1.38
CA GLY A 56 17.16 -3.63 -0.68
C GLY A 56 16.60 -2.22 -0.91
N LYS A 57 17.45 -1.20 -0.74
CA LYS A 57 17.03 0.20 -0.78
C LYS A 57 16.87 0.70 -2.22
N TYR A 58 15.87 1.56 -2.44
CA TYR A 58 15.64 2.21 -3.73
C TYR A 58 15.35 3.70 -3.54
N THR A 59 15.55 4.47 -4.60
CA THR A 59 15.15 5.88 -4.68
C THR A 59 14.77 6.19 -6.12
N GLU A 60 13.50 6.54 -6.33
CA GLU A 60 12.90 6.64 -7.66
C GLU A 60 12.10 7.94 -7.77
N PHE A 61 12.38 8.74 -8.79
CA PHE A 61 11.55 9.88 -9.18
C PHE A 61 10.52 9.47 -10.23
N TYR A 62 9.25 9.78 -9.96
CA TYR A 62 8.12 9.45 -10.83
C TYR A 62 7.72 10.66 -11.65
N ALA A 63 8.30 10.78 -12.84
CA ALA A 63 8.06 11.92 -13.71
C ALA A 63 6.65 11.90 -14.31
N LYS A 64 6.11 13.10 -14.59
CA LYS A 64 4.75 13.29 -15.14
C LYS A 64 4.54 12.69 -16.54
N ASP A 65 5.64 12.44 -17.26
CA ASP A 65 5.68 11.81 -18.57
C ASP A 65 5.52 10.27 -18.52
N GLY A 66 5.37 9.70 -17.32
CA GLY A 66 5.28 8.25 -17.13
C GLY A 66 6.63 7.54 -17.05
N THR A 67 7.74 8.29 -16.89
CA THR A 67 9.07 7.70 -16.67
C THR A 67 9.42 7.64 -15.19
N VAL A 68 10.10 6.58 -14.80
CA VAL A 68 10.79 6.46 -13.52
C VAL A 68 12.26 6.75 -13.76
N ARG A 69 12.82 7.67 -12.97
CA ARG A 69 14.22 8.05 -13.03
C ARG A 69 14.88 7.75 -11.69
N SER A 70 15.95 6.99 -11.74
CA SER A 70 16.76 6.65 -10.56
C SER A 70 18.23 6.78 -10.92
N LYS A 71 19.12 6.55 -9.95
CA LYS A 71 20.56 6.51 -10.19
C LYS A 71 20.97 5.35 -11.10
N ASP A 72 20.32 4.21 -10.96
CA ASP A 72 20.83 2.94 -11.47
C ASP A 72 20.02 2.42 -12.67
N TYR A 73 18.83 2.95 -12.93
CA TYR A 73 17.96 2.53 -14.02
C TYR A 73 16.91 3.57 -14.43
N LEU A 74 16.33 3.32 -15.61
CA LEU A 74 15.11 3.93 -16.11
C LEU A 74 14.02 2.86 -16.23
N ALA A 75 12.79 3.24 -15.93
CA ALA A 75 11.61 2.41 -16.17
C ALA A 75 10.43 3.27 -16.62
N LYS A 76 9.33 2.62 -17.00
CA LYS A 76 8.04 3.29 -17.19
C LYS A 76 7.11 2.97 -16.03
N TRP A 77 6.23 3.91 -15.70
CA TRP A 77 5.18 3.69 -14.71
C TRP A 77 3.81 4.14 -15.21
N SER A 78 2.77 3.51 -14.69
CA SER A 78 1.37 3.87 -14.91
C SER A 78 0.54 3.57 -13.67
N ILE A 79 -0.64 4.20 -13.57
CA ILE A 79 -1.70 3.78 -12.66
C ILE A 79 -2.79 3.12 -13.50
N GLU A 80 -3.13 1.87 -13.16
CA GLU A 80 -4.17 1.08 -13.83
C GLU A 80 -5.18 0.62 -12.77
N GLY A 81 -6.38 1.19 -12.78
CA GLY A 81 -7.35 1.02 -11.69
C GLY A 81 -6.74 1.49 -10.36
N ASP A 82 -6.75 0.61 -9.36
CA ASP A 82 -6.17 0.85 -8.02
C ASP A 82 -4.77 0.27 -7.86
N THR A 83 -4.07 0.07 -8.97
CA THR A 83 -2.72 -0.49 -8.98
C THR A 83 -1.73 0.47 -9.60
N MET A 84 -0.50 0.40 -9.12
CA MET A 84 0.64 1.03 -9.75
C MET A 84 1.43 -0.03 -10.50
N CYS A 85 1.77 0.24 -11.76
CA CYS A 85 2.45 -0.69 -12.64
C CYS A 85 3.78 -0.13 -13.10
N TRP A 86 4.81 -0.98 -13.14
CA TRP A 86 6.13 -0.68 -13.68
C TRP A 86 6.42 -1.55 -14.89
N VAL A 87 7.15 -0.99 -15.84
CA VAL A 87 7.76 -1.72 -16.95
C VAL A 87 9.24 -1.37 -16.97
N TYR A 88 10.06 -2.27 -16.45
CA TYR A 88 11.52 -2.20 -16.54
C TYR A 88 11.98 -2.73 -17.89
N THR A 89 13.11 -2.22 -18.39
CA THR A 89 13.67 -2.66 -19.67
C THR A 89 13.92 -4.17 -19.67
N GLY A 90 13.31 -4.88 -20.64
CA GLY A 90 13.43 -6.33 -20.78
C GLY A 90 12.61 -7.16 -19.79
N GLN A 91 11.75 -6.53 -18.98
CA GLN A 91 10.88 -7.21 -18.02
C GLN A 91 9.40 -7.04 -18.38
N PRO A 92 8.54 -8.01 -18.04
CA PRO A 92 7.10 -7.84 -18.19
C PRO A 92 6.58 -6.73 -17.25
N LYS A 93 5.39 -6.23 -17.56
CA LYS A 93 4.70 -5.27 -16.69
C LYS A 93 4.40 -5.91 -15.34
N ASP A 94 4.70 -5.19 -14.27
CA ASP A 94 4.48 -5.65 -12.90
C ASP A 94 3.63 -4.65 -12.12
N CYS A 95 2.44 -5.07 -11.69
CA CYS A 95 1.44 -4.22 -11.05
C CYS A 95 1.25 -4.57 -9.58
N TRP A 96 1.21 -3.54 -8.73
CA TRP A 96 1.15 -3.65 -7.28
C TRP A 96 0.07 -2.75 -6.71
N ARG A 97 -0.46 -3.14 -5.55
CA ARG A 97 -1.30 -2.25 -4.75
C ARG A 97 -0.43 -1.49 -3.78
N ALA A 98 -0.95 -0.39 -3.25
CA ALA A 98 -0.27 0.30 -2.16
C ALA A 98 -1.25 0.76 -1.10
N SER A 99 -0.71 0.98 0.09
CA SER A 99 -1.38 1.76 1.14
C SER A 99 -0.60 3.04 1.35
N ILE A 100 -1.31 4.17 1.49
CA ILE A 100 -0.71 5.49 1.71
C ILE A 100 -1.27 6.07 3.01
N LYS A 101 -0.38 6.46 3.92
CA LYS A 101 -0.70 7.15 5.17
C LYS A 101 0.26 8.33 5.34
N GLY A 102 -0.26 9.55 5.17
CA GLY A 102 0.59 10.75 5.13
C GLY A 102 1.57 10.69 3.95
N ASN A 103 2.86 10.82 4.24
CA ASN A 103 3.94 10.67 3.25
C ASN A 103 4.51 9.24 3.19
N GLN A 104 3.95 8.28 3.93
CA GLN A 104 4.42 6.90 3.92
C GLN A 104 3.62 6.08 2.93
N ILE A 105 4.32 5.24 2.17
CA ILE A 105 3.74 4.27 1.25
C ILE A 105 4.21 2.86 1.59
N LYS A 106 3.30 1.89 1.50
CA LYS A 106 3.60 0.46 1.61
C LYS A 106 3.22 -0.22 0.31
N TRP A 107 4.14 -0.96 -0.31
CA TRP A 107 3.90 -1.73 -1.52
C TRP A 107 3.37 -3.11 -1.17
N ILE A 108 2.26 -3.49 -1.80
CA ILE A 108 1.51 -4.69 -1.46
C ILE A 108 1.34 -5.56 -2.71
N LYS A 109 1.82 -6.80 -2.61
CA LYS A 109 1.67 -7.86 -3.61
C LYS A 109 1.10 -9.09 -2.93
N ASP A 110 0.13 -9.74 -3.56
CA ASP A 110 -0.49 -10.98 -3.05
C ASP A 110 -0.97 -10.87 -1.58
N GLY A 111 -1.48 -9.69 -1.23
CA GLY A 111 -1.98 -9.38 0.12
C GLY A 111 -0.90 -9.13 1.18
N LYS A 112 0.38 -9.16 0.82
CA LYS A 112 1.51 -8.93 1.73
C LYS A 112 2.21 -7.63 1.42
N VAL A 113 2.59 -6.89 2.46
CA VAL A 113 3.54 -5.79 2.32
C VAL A 113 4.88 -6.40 1.97
N GLN A 114 5.48 -5.98 0.85
CA GLN A 114 6.84 -6.39 0.45
C GLN A 114 7.77 -5.20 0.21
N GLY A 115 7.33 -4.01 0.59
CA GLY A 115 8.16 -2.82 0.49
C GLY A 115 7.54 -1.65 1.21
N THR A 116 8.39 -0.72 1.60
CA THR A 116 7.98 0.52 2.26
C THR A 116 8.76 1.68 1.66
N GLY A 117 8.19 2.88 1.72
CA GLY A 117 8.86 4.08 1.29
C GLY A 117 8.28 5.34 1.89
N THR A 118 9.04 6.41 1.73
CA THR A 118 8.66 7.78 2.03
C THR A 118 8.56 8.55 0.73
N ILE A 119 7.43 9.22 0.54
CA ILE A 119 7.17 10.13 -0.56
C ILE A 119 7.80 11.48 -0.20
N VAL A 120 8.73 11.91 -1.05
CA VAL A 120 9.43 13.19 -0.97
C VAL A 120 8.95 14.05 -2.14
N GLN A 121 8.58 15.30 -1.84
CA GLN A 121 8.07 16.20 -2.86
C GLN A 121 9.14 16.54 -3.90
N GLY A 122 8.76 16.47 -5.19
CA GLY A 122 9.64 16.84 -6.29
C GLY A 122 10.79 15.87 -6.53
N ASN A 123 11.72 16.30 -7.40
CA ASN A 123 12.94 15.56 -7.75
C ASN A 123 14.16 16.13 -7.00
N SER A 124 14.17 15.98 -5.67
CA SER A 124 15.23 16.57 -4.83
C SER A 124 16.63 16.03 -5.15
N ASN A 125 16.71 14.82 -5.70
CA ASN A 125 17.95 14.16 -6.10
C ASN A 125 18.39 14.45 -7.55
N ARG A 126 17.57 15.20 -8.32
CA ARG A 126 17.82 15.61 -9.72
C ARG A 126 18.12 14.47 -10.70
N TYR A 127 17.34 13.38 -10.63
CA TYR A 127 17.35 12.30 -11.62
C TYR A 127 16.67 12.67 -12.96
#